data_AF-A0ABD0SM98-F1
#
_entry.id   AF-A0ABD0SM98-F1
#
_cell.length_a   1.000
_cell.length_b   1.000
_cell.length_c   1.000
_cell.angle_alpha   90.00
_cell.angle_beta   90.00
_cell.angle_gamma   90.00
#
_symmetry.space_group_name_H-M   'P 1'
#
loop_
_entity.id
_entity.type
_entity.pdbx_description
1 polymer ?
#
loop_
_entity_poly.entity_id
_entity_poly.type
_entity_poly.pdbx_seq_one_letter_code
_entity_poly.pdbx_strand_id
1 'polypeptide(L)'
;MNLDSLRVEAEDKGLRINARKTVELRVLSCENQPIGLDGTLLESVAKFAYLSSTVTNSSESDDDDGTRIRKAKGAFASLKPIWDSNVLTRRIKISLFDSIKIKK
;
A
#
# COMPACT_ATOMS: atom_id res chain seq x y z
N MET A 1 24.51 2.86 2.84
CA MET A 1 23.98 4.19 3.22
C MET A 1 23.72 4.20 4.73
N ASN A 2 23.98 5.31 5.42
CA ASN A 2 23.84 5.40 6.88
C ASN A 2 22.64 6.32 7.25
N LEU A 3 21.81 5.91 8.20
CA LEU A 3 20.60 6.61 8.65
C LEU A 3 20.81 7.54 9.86
N ASP A 4 22.06 7.81 10.26
CA ASP A 4 22.35 8.67 11.42
C ASP A 4 21.69 10.05 11.36
N SER A 5 21.59 10.68 10.18
CA SER A 5 20.89 11.97 10.03
C SER A 5 19.40 11.89 10.36
N LEU A 6 18.73 10.79 9.98
CA LEU A 6 17.32 10.55 10.30
C LEU A 6 17.14 10.34 11.80
N ARG A 7 18.10 9.66 12.44
CA ARG A 7 18.11 9.47 13.88
C ARG A 7 18.23 10.80 14.61
N VAL A 8 19.18 11.66 14.25
CA VAL A 8 19.39 12.96 14.89
C VAL A 8 18.12 13.81 14.81
N GLU A 9 17.45 13.84 13.66
CA GLU A 9 16.20 14.58 13.49
C GLU A 9 15.05 13.98 14.32
N ALA A 10 14.97 12.66 14.42
CA ALA A 10 13.98 12.00 15.28
C ALA A 10 14.21 12.34 16.76
N GLU A 11 15.47 12.32 17.22
CA GLU A 11 15.84 12.65 18.60
C GLU A 11 15.55 14.12 18.94
N ASP A 12 15.78 15.06 18.02
CA ASP A 12 15.39 16.46 18.14
C ASP A 12 13.87 16.61 18.41
N LYS A 13 13.07 15.75 17.78
CA LYS A 13 11.61 15.68 17.99
C LYS A 13 11.20 14.82 19.20
N GLY A 14 12.15 14.34 20.01
CA GLY A 14 11.89 13.46 21.15
C GLY A 14 11.44 12.05 20.78
N LEU A 15 11.70 11.62 19.54
CA LEU A 15 11.37 10.30 19.02
C LEU A 15 12.61 9.40 19.03
N ARG A 16 12.40 8.10 19.23
CA ARG A 16 13.45 7.08 19.16
C ARG A 16 13.10 6.01 18.14
N ILE A 17 13.98 5.83 17.15
CA ILE A 17 13.81 4.81 16.12
C ILE A 17 14.01 3.42 16.74
N ASN A 18 13.11 2.49 16.46
CA ASN A 18 13.22 1.11 16.88
C ASN A 18 13.88 0.27 15.78
N ALA A 19 15.21 0.13 15.84
CA ALA A 19 15.99 -0.61 14.86
C ALA A 19 15.48 -2.05 14.61
N ARG A 20 14.88 -2.71 15.61
CA ARG A 20 14.35 -4.08 15.48
C ARG A 20 13.06 -4.17 14.68
N LYS A 21 12.30 -3.07 14.60
CA LYS A 21 11.06 -2.99 13.80
C LYS A 21 11.28 -2.33 12.45
N THR A 22 12.45 -1.74 12.24
CA THR A 22 12.82 -1.10 10.99
C THR A 22 13.38 -2.15 10.04
N VAL A 23 12.84 -2.19 8.82
CA VAL A 23 13.32 -3.04 7.75
C VAL A 23 13.59 -2.19 6.51
N GLU A 24 14.51 -2.66 5.67
CA GLU A 24 14.79 -2.07 4.38
C GLU A 24 13.95 -2.76 3.30
N LEU A 25 13.10 -1.99 2.61
CA LEU A 25 12.42 -2.42 1.39
C LEU A 25 12.90 -1.55 0.24
N ARG A 26 13.49 -2.16 -0.78
CA ARG A 26 14.10 -1.46 -1.91
C ARG A 26 13.19 -1.54 -3.13
N VAL A 27 12.71 -0.40 -3.62
CA VAL A 27 11.80 -0.33 -4.76
C VAL A 27 12.58 0.19 -5.97
N LEU A 28 12.55 -0.54 -7.09
CA LEU A 28 13.14 -0.14 -8.39
C LEU A 28 14.65 0.18 -8.39
N SER A 29 15.42 -0.25 -7.38
CA SER A 29 16.85 0.05 -7.27
C SER A 29 17.70 -1.22 -7.46
N CYS A 30 18.71 -1.13 -8.33
CA CYS A 30 19.74 -2.16 -8.56
C CYS A 30 20.92 -2.09 -7.58
N GLU A 31 20.94 -1.09 -6.69
CA GLU A 31 22.06 -0.90 -5.78
C GLU A 31 21.93 -1.84 -4.58
N ASN A 32 22.94 -2.69 -4.36
CA ASN A 32 22.99 -3.62 -3.23
C ASN A 32 23.77 -3.08 -2.03
N GLN A 33 23.78 -1.75 -1.84
CA GLN A 33 24.48 -1.16 -0.70
C GLN A 33 23.64 -1.31 0.57
N PRO A 34 24.16 -2.00 1.61
CA PRO A 34 23.40 -2.21 2.83
C PRO A 34 23.11 -0.88 3.55
N ILE A 35 21.93 -0.81 4.16
CA ILE A 35 21.50 0.31 4.99
C ILE A 35 21.67 -0.04 6.46
N GLY A 36 22.31 0.86 7.21
CA GLY A 36 22.57 0.68 8.63
C GLY A 36 21.97 1.78 9.49
N LEU A 37 21.67 1.42 10.75
CA LEU A 37 21.28 2.31 11.84
C LEU A 37 22.05 1.88 13.09
N ASP A 38 22.74 2.81 13.75
CA ASP A 38 23.50 2.56 14.99
C ASP A 38 24.56 1.45 14.86
N GLY A 39 25.23 1.39 13.71
CA GLY A 39 26.19 0.31 13.41
C GLY A 39 25.55 -1.08 13.22
N THR A 40 24.21 -1.16 13.26
CA THR A 40 23.44 -2.38 12.99
C THR A 40 22.91 -2.33 11.56
N LEU A 41 23.06 -3.42 10.81
CA LEU A 41 22.48 -3.54 9.47
C LEU A 41 20.98 -3.83 9.58
N LEU A 42 20.18 -3.12 8.78
CA LEU A 42 18.76 -3.38 8.67
C LEU A 42 18.50 -4.65 7.83
N GLU A 43 17.45 -5.40 8.20
CA GLU A 43 17.01 -6.54 7.41
C GLU A 43 16.42 -6.06 6.08
N SER A 44 16.93 -6.60 4.96
CA SER A 44 16.34 -6.34 3.65
C SER A 44 15.20 -7.33 3.38
N VAL A 45 14.00 -6.81 3.11
CA VAL A 45 12.80 -7.60 2.85
C VAL A 45 12.28 -7.34 1.45
N ALA A 46 11.63 -8.34 0.85
CA ALA A 46 11.00 -8.20 -0.47
C ALA A 46 9.56 -7.66 -0.39
N LYS A 47 8.93 -7.75 0.78
CA LYS A 47 7.54 -7.38 1.00
C LYS A 47 7.34 -6.90 2.42
N PHE A 48 6.56 -5.82 2.60
CA PHE A 48 6.26 -5.25 3.91
C PHE A 48 4.81 -4.82 4.00
N ALA A 49 4.13 -5.19 5.08
CA ALA A 49 2.75 -4.78 5.34
C ALA A 49 2.73 -3.39 6.00
N TYR A 50 2.21 -2.40 5.29
CA TYR A 50 2.05 -1.04 5.77
C TYR A 50 0.58 -0.64 5.77
N LEU A 51 0.03 -0.38 6.96
CA LEU A 51 -1.35 0.10 7.14
C LEU A 51 -2.41 -0.70 6.35
N SER A 52 -2.33 -2.04 6.40
CA SER A 52 -3.19 -2.99 5.68
C SER A 52 -3.00 -3.10 4.17
N SER A 53 -2.13 -2.28 3.58
CA SER A 53 -1.60 -2.51 2.23
C SER A 53 -0.28 -3.26 2.32
N THR A 54 0.12 -3.95 1.24
CA THR A 54 1.43 -4.58 1.21
C THR A 54 2.28 -4.00 0.11
N VAL A 55 3.43 -3.46 0.50
CA VAL A 55 4.41 -2.87 -0.42
C VAL A 55 5.43 -3.95 -0.78
N THR A 56 5.76 -4.07 -2.06
CA THR A 56 6.72 -5.05 -2.59
C THR A 56 7.92 -4.36 -3.22
N ASN A 57 9.06 -5.04 -3.27
CA ASN A 57 10.27 -4.58 -3.96
C ASN A 57 10.19 -4.74 -5.49
N SER A 58 9.19 -5.48 -5.97
CA SER A 58 8.97 -5.73 -7.39
C SER A 58 8.58 -4.44 -8.10
N SER A 59 9.05 -4.26 -9.33
CA SER A 59 8.59 -3.22 -10.25
C SER A 59 7.12 -3.42 -10.67
N GLU A 60 6.48 -4.51 -10.24
CA GLU A 60 5.06 -4.75 -10.42
C GLU A 60 4.25 -3.90 -9.44
N SER A 61 4.16 -2.62 -9.78
CA SER A 61 2.98 -1.80 -9.46
C SER A 61 1.68 -2.47 -9.94
N ASP A 62 1.77 -3.45 -10.85
CA ASP A 62 0.64 -4.25 -11.35
C ASP A 62 -0.02 -5.14 -10.29
N ASP A 63 0.69 -5.54 -9.22
CA ASP A 63 0.10 -6.41 -8.20
C ASP A 63 -0.85 -5.66 -7.26
N ASP A 64 -0.53 -4.44 -6.83
CA ASP A 64 -1.43 -3.65 -5.98
C ASP A 64 -2.58 -3.01 -6.78
N ASP A 65 -2.28 -2.48 -7.97
CA ASP A 65 -3.31 -1.95 -8.87
C ASP A 65 -4.23 -3.06 -9.38
N GLY A 66 -3.66 -4.20 -9.79
CA GLY A 66 -4.40 -5.39 -10.21
C GLY A 66 -5.25 -5.98 -9.08
N THR A 67 -4.75 -6.00 -7.83
CA THR A 67 -5.55 -6.49 -6.70
C THR A 67 -6.66 -5.52 -6.31
N ARG A 68 -6.44 -4.20 -6.37
CA ARG A 68 -7.49 -3.20 -6.13
C ARG A 68 -8.56 -3.24 -7.23
N ILE A 69 -8.16 -3.34 -8.49
CA ILE A 69 -9.06 -3.52 -9.63
C ILE A 69 -9.85 -4.82 -9.49
N ARG A 70 -9.20 -5.93 -9.11
CA ARG A 70 -9.85 -7.23 -8.90
C ARG A 70 -10.87 -7.17 -7.76
N LYS A 71 -10.54 -6.50 -6.64
CA LYS A 71 -11.47 -6.28 -5.51
C LYS A 71 -12.66 -5.42 -5.93
N ALA A 72 -12.42 -4.32 -6.64
CA ALA A 72 -13.48 -3.46 -7.16
C ALA A 72 -14.40 -4.20 -8.15
N LYS A 73 -13.82 -4.98 -9.08
CA LYS A 73 -14.57 -5.86 -9.98
C LYS A 73 -15.39 -6.90 -9.22
N GLY A 74 -14.83 -7.51 -8.18
CA GLY A 74 -15.53 -8.45 -7.30
C GLY A 74 -16.71 -7.81 -6.56
N ALA A 75 -16.52 -6.63 -5.98
CA ALA A 75 -17.59 -5.86 -5.32
C ALA A 75 -18.66 -5.39 -6.30
N PHE A 76 -18.29 -5.01 -7.54
CA PHE A 76 -19.27 -4.66 -8.56
C PHE A 76 -20.07 -5.88 -9.03
N ALA A 77 -19.41 -7.04 -9.16
CA ALA A 77 -20.02 -8.30 -9.55
C ALA A 77 -21.00 -8.83 -8.48
N SER A 78 -20.70 -8.64 -7.19
CA SER A 78 -21.62 -9.06 -6.12
C SER A 78 -22.96 -8.29 -6.12
N LEU A 79 -22.99 -7.11 -6.75
CA LEU A 79 -24.21 -6.31 -6.92
C LEU A 79 -25.06 -6.74 -8.13
N LYS A 80 -24.71 -7.84 -8.83
CA LYS A 80 -25.48 -8.38 -9.96
C LYS A 80 -26.99 -8.48 -9.72
N PRO A 81 -27.50 -8.97 -8.58
CA PRO A 81 -28.95 -9.02 -8.32
C PRO A 81 -29.61 -7.64 -8.31
N ILE A 82 -28.88 -6.59 -7.91
CA ILE A 82 -29.35 -5.21 -7.90
C ILE A 82 -29.41 -4.66 -9.33
N TRP A 83 -28.41 -4.96 -10.15
CA TRP A 83 -28.38 -4.56 -11.56
C TRP A 83 -29.50 -5.22 -12.36
N ASP A 84 -29.79 -6.49 -12.09
CA ASP A 84 -30.83 -7.28 -12.77
C ASP A 84 -32.25 -7.01 -12.22
N SER A 85 -32.38 -6.35 -11.06
CA SER A 85 -33.67 -6.07 -10.42
C SER A 85 -34.51 -5.04 -11.17
N ASN A 86 -35.75 -5.39 -11.49
CA ASN A 86 -36.74 -4.46 -12.05
C ASN A 86 -37.43 -3.59 -10.98
N VAL A 87 -37.21 -3.88 -9.70
CA VAL A 87 -37.76 -3.11 -8.57
C VAL A 87 -37.08 -1.74 -8.44
N LEU A 88 -35.79 -1.69 -8.75
CA LEU A 88 -35.00 -0.46 -8.63
C LEU A 88 -35.01 0.32 -9.93
N THR A 89 -35.33 1.62 -9.82
CA THR A 89 -35.30 2.51 -10.97
C THR A 89 -33.87 2.76 -11.44
N ARG A 90 -33.72 3.09 -12.73
CA ARG A 90 -32.42 3.45 -13.32
C ARG A 90 -31.72 4.59 -12.56
N ARG A 91 -32.48 5.56 -12.05
CA ARG A 91 -31.93 6.68 -11.26
C ARG A 91 -31.25 6.19 -9.98
N ILE A 92 -31.87 5.27 -9.25
CA ILE A 92 -31.31 4.70 -8.01
C ILE A 92 -30.05 3.88 -8.33
N LYS A 93 -30.08 3.08 -9.41
CA LYS A 93 -28.91 2.30 -9.85
C LYS A 93 -27.72 3.19 -10.22
N ILE A 94 -27.96 4.31 -10.92
CA ILE A 94 -26.91 5.30 -11.24
C ILE A 94 -26.36 5.96 -9.98
N SER A 95 -27.22 6.40 -9.06
CA SER A 95 -26.79 6.98 -7.78
C SER A 95 -25.96 6.02 -6.95
N LEU A 96 -26.30 4.73 -6.96
CA LEU A 96 -25.52 3.69 -6.29
C LEU A 96 -24.16 3.51 -6.95
N PHE A 97 -24.12 3.43 -8.29
CA PHE A 97 -22.85 3.38 -9.04
C PHE A 97 -21.95 4.58 -8.73
N ASP A 98 -22.53 5.78 -8.70
CA ASP A 98 -21.80 7.01 -8.38
C ASP A 98 -21.26 7.03 -6.94
N SER A 99 -21.87 6.28 -6.04
CA SER A 99 -21.42 6.14 -4.64
C SER A 99 -20.27 5.13 -4.48
N ILE A 100 -20.18 4.11 -5.35
CA ILE A 100 -19.15 3.07 -5.28
C ILE A 100 -17.95 3.35 -6.19
N LYS A 101 -18.09 4.22 -7.21
CA LYS A 101 -16.98 4.62 -8.06
C LYS A 101 -16.04 5.58 -7.31
N ILE A 102 -14.76 5.44 -7.55
CA ILE A 102 -13.77 6.41 -7.07
C ILE A 102 -13.87 7.65 -7.98
N LYS A 103 -14.07 8.84 -7.39
CA LYS A 103 -14.00 10.10 -8.14
C LYS A 103 -12.53 10.36 -8.51
N LYS A 104 -12.30 10.63 -9.79
CA LYS A 104 -11.00 11.05 -10.31
C LYS A 104 -10.83 12.56 -10.14
#